data_AF-A0A7C1V9W8-F1
#
_entry.id   AF-A0A7C1V9W8-F1
#
_cell.length_a   1.000
_cell.length_b   1.000
_cell.length_c   1.000
_cell.angle_alpha   90.00
_cell.angle_beta   90.00
_cell.angle_gamma   90.00
#
_symmetry.space_group_name_H-M   'P 1'
#
loop_
_entity.id
_entity.type
_entity.pdbx_description
1 polymer ?
#
loop_
_entity_poly.entity_id
_entity_poly.type
_entity_poly.pdbx_seq_one_letter_code
_entity_poly.pdbx_strand_id
1 'polypeptide(L)'
;MGSRNQYLQAKYIFVKLPLILRSLPLSILFGILISCPAFSQTSGAWRLFETKHPVDKKLVALHINDAAGEVVDSSGSIDVTGAFQKAIDLVFGMGGGAIYVPEGRYRFDGSLIIKEGINLRGDFIVPEGQPVSGTIFEVYSGRNSPASNPFITIRGCATLDGFTIWYPEQDAASIVPYPPSIQFVRNSNGRYSKHATRVRCINLVNSYFGIDIGIINTAIPQACHIYGSPLKTGLRHCSKINWHSLC
;
A
#
# COMPACT_ATOMS: atom_id res chain seq x y z
N MET A 1 -28.84 -13.71 -27.16
CA MET A 1 -27.88 -13.04 -28.06
C MET A 1 -26.63 -12.75 -27.24
N GLY A 2 -25.49 -13.41 -27.51
CA GLY A 2 -24.27 -13.16 -26.73
C GLY A 2 -23.16 -14.23 -26.71
N SER A 3 -23.35 -15.44 -27.26
CA SER A 3 -22.30 -16.49 -27.24
C SER A 3 -21.31 -16.47 -28.44
N ARG A 4 -21.39 -15.49 -29.35
CA ARG A 4 -20.61 -15.51 -30.61
C ARG A 4 -19.17 -14.98 -30.51
N ASN A 5 -18.75 -14.34 -29.42
CA ASN A 5 -17.41 -13.74 -29.34
C ASN A 5 -16.30 -14.65 -28.77
N GLN A 6 -16.64 -15.73 -28.04
CA GLN A 6 -15.62 -16.68 -27.55
C GLN A 6 -15.10 -17.62 -28.65
N TYR A 7 -15.91 -17.92 -29.67
CA TYR A 7 -15.52 -18.81 -30.78
C TYR A 7 -14.50 -18.19 -31.75
N LEU A 8 -14.43 -16.85 -31.85
CA LEU A 8 -13.50 -16.18 -32.76
C LEU A 8 -12.07 -16.11 -32.20
N GLN A 9 -11.90 -15.94 -30.89
CA GLN A 9 -10.58 -15.94 -30.24
C GLN A 9 -9.93 -17.34 -30.24
N ALA A 10 -10.73 -18.40 -30.08
CA ALA A 10 -10.24 -19.77 -30.13
C ALA A 10 -9.71 -20.16 -31.53
N LYS A 11 -10.28 -19.61 -32.61
CA LYS A 11 -9.82 -19.88 -33.98
C LYS A 11 -8.47 -19.25 -34.31
N TYR A 12 -8.13 -18.10 -33.73
CA TYR A 12 -6.87 -17.41 -34.05
C TYR A 12 -5.63 -18.04 -33.40
N ILE A 13 -5.78 -18.75 -32.27
CA ILE A 13 -4.67 -19.40 -31.57
C ILE A 13 -4.22 -20.68 -32.31
N PHE A 14 -5.15 -21.39 -32.96
CA PHE A 14 -4.84 -22.65 -33.67
C PHE A 14 -4.06 -22.49 -34.98
N VAL A 15 -3.92 -21.25 -35.50
CA VAL A 15 -3.31 -20.99 -36.81
C VAL A 15 -1.79 -20.78 -36.75
N LYS A 16 -1.21 -20.54 -35.55
CA LYS A 16 0.24 -20.28 -35.37
C LYS A 16 0.99 -21.31 -34.53
N LEU A 17 0.63 -22.59 -34.60
CA LEU A 17 1.46 -23.66 -34.05
C LEU A 17 2.37 -24.24 -35.15
N PRO A 18 3.69 -24.36 -34.94
CA PRO A 18 4.58 -25.02 -35.91
C PRO A 18 4.12 -26.46 -36.16
N LEU A 19 4.15 -26.88 -37.43
CA LEU A 19 3.57 -28.14 -37.93
C LEU A 19 4.03 -29.42 -37.20
N ILE A 20 5.13 -29.36 -36.45
CA ILE A 20 5.75 -30.51 -35.78
C ILE A 20 4.97 -30.96 -34.54
N LEU A 21 4.09 -30.13 -33.96
CA LEU A 21 3.31 -30.47 -32.76
C LEU A 21 1.95 -31.13 -33.05
N ARG A 22 1.57 -31.34 -34.32
CA ARG A 22 0.26 -31.91 -34.68
C ARG A 22 0.18 -33.44 -34.62
N SER A 23 1.29 -34.15 -34.41
CA SER A 23 1.36 -35.61 -34.44
C SER A 23 1.49 -36.27 -33.06
N LEU A 24 1.53 -35.49 -31.98
CA LEU A 24 1.58 -36.06 -30.63
C LEU A 24 0.17 -36.42 -30.16
N PRO A 25 -0.04 -37.62 -29.59
CA PRO A 25 -1.35 -38.05 -29.10
C PRO A 25 -1.90 -37.04 -28.09
N LEU A 26 -3.22 -36.79 -28.14
CA LEU A 26 -3.94 -35.78 -27.35
C LEU A 26 -3.69 -35.89 -25.83
N SER A 27 -3.26 -37.08 -25.36
CA SER A 27 -2.84 -37.36 -23.99
C SER A 27 -1.56 -36.63 -23.56
N ILE A 28 -0.65 -36.29 -24.47
CA ILE A 28 0.59 -35.55 -24.16
C ILE A 28 0.31 -34.04 -24.11
N LEU A 29 -0.65 -33.56 -24.91
CA LEU A 29 -1.04 -32.14 -24.90
C LEU A 29 -1.77 -31.74 -23.61
N PHE A 30 -2.49 -32.69 -22.98
CA PHE A 30 -3.17 -32.46 -21.70
C PHE A 30 -2.21 -32.40 -20.50
N GLY A 31 -1.04 -33.06 -20.59
CA GLY A 31 -0.02 -33.04 -19.54
C GLY A 31 0.72 -31.70 -19.42
N ILE A 32 0.76 -30.89 -20.48
CA ILE A 32 1.48 -29.60 -20.49
C ILE A 32 0.58 -28.46 -19.99
N LEU A 33 -0.75 -28.57 -20.15
CA LEU A 33 -1.73 -27.58 -19.70
C LEU A 33 -2.08 -27.66 -18.20
N ILE A 34 -1.61 -28.68 -17.49
CA ILE A 34 -1.77 -28.84 -16.03
C ILE A 34 -0.51 -28.42 -15.26
N SER A 35 0.44 -27.72 -15.92
CA SER A 35 1.38 -26.88 -15.17
C SER A 35 0.69 -25.55 -14.82
N CYS A 36 -0.38 -25.63 -14.03
CA CYS A 36 -0.68 -24.52 -13.14
C CYS A 36 0.61 -24.37 -12.33
N PRO A 37 1.36 -23.25 -12.41
CA PRO A 37 2.46 -23.04 -11.50
C PRO A 37 1.83 -23.20 -10.13
N ALA A 38 2.17 -24.30 -9.43
CA ALA A 38 1.69 -24.53 -8.09
C ALA A 38 2.00 -23.22 -7.37
N PHE A 39 0.95 -22.54 -6.91
CA PHE A 39 1.09 -21.38 -6.07
C PHE A 39 1.92 -21.90 -4.90
N SER A 40 3.22 -21.60 -4.93
CA SER A 40 4.13 -22.00 -3.87
C SER A 40 3.77 -21.07 -2.74
N GLN A 41 2.72 -21.44 -2.01
CA GLN A 41 2.39 -20.83 -0.75
C GLN A 41 3.62 -21.07 0.09
N THR A 42 4.41 -20.02 0.32
CA THR A 42 5.53 -20.08 1.25
C THR A 42 4.97 -20.63 2.55
N SER A 43 5.27 -21.90 2.80
CA SER A 43 4.76 -22.66 3.92
C SER A 43 5.31 -21.98 5.18
N GLY A 44 4.45 -21.25 5.90
CA GLY A 44 4.78 -20.64 7.21
C GLY A 44 4.46 -19.15 7.41
N ALA A 45 3.90 -18.46 6.41
CA ALA A 45 3.98 -17.00 6.37
C ALA A 45 2.81 -16.25 7.08
N TRP A 46 1.56 -16.61 6.79
CA TRP A 46 0.39 -15.92 7.36
C TRP A 46 0.10 -16.38 8.78
N ARG A 47 0.02 -15.45 9.73
CA ARG A 47 -0.18 -15.75 11.15
C ARG A 47 -1.25 -14.86 11.75
N LEU A 48 -1.86 -15.35 12.83
CA LEU A 48 -2.76 -14.57 13.66
C LEU A 48 -1.93 -13.67 14.59
N PHE A 49 -2.19 -12.38 14.56
CA PHE A 49 -1.62 -11.39 15.46
C PHE A 49 -2.73 -10.80 16.34
N GLU A 50 -2.42 -10.64 17.63
CA GLU A 50 -3.18 -9.77 18.52
C GLU A 50 -2.58 -8.36 18.40
N THR A 51 -3.42 -7.40 18.03
CA THR A 51 -2.97 -6.00 17.96
C THR A 51 -3.30 -5.30 19.25
N LYS A 52 -2.46 -4.36 19.70
CA LYS A 52 -2.75 -3.54 20.90
C LYS A 52 -3.90 -2.54 20.66
N HIS A 53 -4.45 -2.50 19.45
CA HIS A 53 -5.53 -1.62 19.06
C HIS A 53 -6.87 -2.04 19.69
N PRO A 54 -7.62 -1.13 20.32
CA PRO A 54 -8.83 -1.46 21.10
C PRO A 54 -9.99 -2.04 20.25
N VAL A 55 -10.04 -1.72 18.96
CA VAL A 55 -11.19 -2.05 18.09
C VAL A 55 -11.06 -3.40 17.38
N ASP A 56 -9.85 -3.94 17.19
CA ASP A 56 -9.62 -5.16 16.40
C ASP A 56 -8.77 -6.14 17.20
N LYS A 57 -9.36 -7.26 17.65
CA LYS A 57 -8.66 -8.23 18.51
C LYS A 57 -7.77 -9.22 17.74
N LYS A 58 -8.04 -9.44 16.45
CA LYS A 58 -7.42 -10.52 15.66
C LYS A 58 -7.14 -10.08 14.23
N LEU A 59 -5.88 -10.18 13.82
CA LEU A 59 -5.39 -9.86 12.48
C LEU A 59 -4.74 -11.10 11.86
N VAL A 60 -5.07 -11.43 10.61
CA VAL A 60 -4.31 -12.42 9.83
C VAL A 60 -3.40 -11.66 8.87
N ALA A 61 -2.09 -11.75 9.06
CA ALA A 61 -1.12 -10.97 8.30
C ALA A 61 0.22 -11.72 8.16
N LEU A 62 1.09 -11.17 7.34
CA LEU A 62 2.52 -11.50 7.28
C LEU A 62 3.27 -10.56 8.21
N HIS A 63 4.18 -11.06 9.05
CA HIS A 63 5.03 -10.19 9.84
C HIS A 63 6.00 -9.42 8.92
N ILE A 64 6.31 -8.15 9.23
CA ILE A 64 7.20 -7.33 8.40
C ILE A 64 8.56 -7.98 8.12
N ASN A 65 9.16 -8.65 9.11
CA ASN A 65 10.44 -9.38 8.93
C ASN A 65 10.32 -10.56 7.95
N ASP A 66 9.23 -11.33 8.06
CA ASP A 66 8.98 -12.47 7.16
C ASP A 66 8.70 -11.96 5.73
N ALA A 67 7.99 -10.83 5.61
CA ALA A 67 7.67 -10.18 4.35
C ALA A 67 8.91 -9.57 3.67
N ALA A 68 9.79 -8.96 4.43
CA ALA A 68 11.02 -8.34 3.93
C ALA A 68 12.12 -9.38 3.62
N GLY A 69 12.04 -10.57 4.25
CA GLY A 69 13.08 -11.59 4.19
C GLY A 69 14.33 -11.26 5.03
N GLU A 70 14.22 -10.26 5.91
CA GLU A 70 15.29 -9.76 6.77
C GLU A 70 14.72 -9.20 8.06
N VAL A 71 15.54 -9.11 9.12
CA VAL A 71 15.12 -8.43 10.36
C VAL A 71 15.10 -6.93 10.11
N VAL A 72 13.92 -6.32 10.20
CA VAL A 72 13.74 -4.88 9.98
C VAL A 72 14.06 -4.12 11.27
N ASP A 73 14.90 -3.08 11.17
CA ASP A 73 15.25 -2.24 12.33
C ASP A 73 14.00 -1.52 12.86
N SER A 74 13.77 -1.65 14.16
CA SER A 74 12.68 -0.99 14.89
C SER A 74 13.19 0.01 15.94
N SER A 75 14.49 0.32 15.93
CA SER A 75 15.11 1.30 16.82
C SER A 75 15.03 2.75 16.30
N GLY A 76 14.91 2.91 14.98
CA GLY A 76 14.95 4.19 14.26
C GLY A 76 16.37 4.60 13.86
N SER A 77 17.33 3.68 13.93
CA SER A 77 18.74 3.97 13.66
C SER A 77 19.11 3.76 12.20
N ILE A 78 18.49 2.77 11.56
CA ILE A 78 18.79 2.34 10.19
C ILE A 78 17.62 2.67 9.27
N ASP A 79 17.89 3.14 8.06
CA ASP A 79 16.85 3.33 7.04
C ASP A 79 16.23 2.00 6.64
N VAL A 80 14.91 1.88 6.84
CA VAL A 80 14.13 0.68 6.52
C VAL A 80 13.30 0.83 5.24
N THR A 81 13.46 1.92 4.49
CA THR A 81 12.70 2.17 3.26
C THR A 81 12.75 0.98 2.29
N GLY A 82 13.94 0.43 2.06
CA GLY A 82 14.12 -0.72 1.17
C GLY A 82 13.41 -1.99 1.67
N ALA A 83 13.51 -2.29 2.97
CA ALA A 83 12.91 -3.46 3.57
C ALA A 83 11.37 -3.42 3.50
N PHE A 84 10.78 -2.25 3.80
CA PHE A 84 9.33 -2.05 3.70
C PHE A 84 8.84 -2.18 2.26
N GLN A 85 9.56 -1.61 1.28
CA GLN A 85 9.16 -1.73 -0.12
C GLN A 85 9.26 -3.19 -0.61
N LYS A 86 10.31 -3.94 -0.23
CA LYS A 86 10.41 -5.37 -0.51
C LYS A 86 9.22 -6.15 0.05
N ALA A 87 8.84 -5.89 1.30
CA ALA A 87 7.70 -6.53 1.95
C ALA A 87 6.38 -6.27 1.21
N ILE A 88 6.12 -5.01 0.86
CA ILE A 88 4.94 -4.61 0.07
C ILE A 88 4.94 -5.32 -1.29
N ASP A 89 6.09 -5.37 -1.94
CA ASP A 89 6.25 -5.95 -3.27
C ASP A 89 6.04 -7.47 -3.26
N LEU A 90 6.53 -8.16 -2.24
CA LEU A 90 6.30 -9.59 -2.04
C LEU A 90 4.81 -9.90 -1.88
N VAL A 91 4.14 -9.25 -0.91
CA VAL A 91 2.72 -9.52 -0.64
C VAL A 91 1.85 -9.11 -1.83
N PHE A 92 2.23 -8.07 -2.57
CA PHE A 92 1.56 -7.73 -3.83
C PHE A 92 1.71 -8.83 -4.87
N GLY A 93 2.92 -9.39 -5.02
CA GLY A 93 3.19 -10.54 -5.89
C GLY A 93 2.41 -11.80 -5.50
N MET A 94 2.04 -11.95 -4.23
CA MET A 94 1.18 -13.04 -3.73
C MET A 94 -0.32 -12.80 -3.97
N GLY A 95 -0.71 -11.66 -4.57
CA GLY A 95 -2.11 -11.32 -4.84
C GLY A 95 -2.74 -10.34 -3.85
N GLY A 96 -1.93 -9.74 -2.97
CA GLY A 96 -2.39 -8.80 -1.94
C GLY A 96 -2.58 -9.47 -0.56
N GLY A 97 -2.94 -8.65 0.43
CA GLY A 97 -3.14 -9.11 1.80
C GLY A 97 -2.67 -8.09 2.83
N ALA A 98 -2.40 -8.56 4.05
CA ALA A 98 -2.02 -7.71 5.18
C ALA A 98 -0.57 -7.94 5.63
N ILE A 99 0.14 -6.85 5.93
CA ILE A 99 1.46 -6.88 6.57
C ILE A 99 1.30 -6.26 7.95
N TYR A 100 1.72 -7.01 8.96
CA TYR A 100 1.75 -6.56 10.35
C TYR A 100 3.11 -5.95 10.67
N VAL A 101 3.08 -4.75 11.22
CA VAL A 101 4.25 -4.01 11.66
C VAL A 101 4.11 -3.80 13.17
N PRO A 102 4.95 -4.41 14.01
CA PRO A 102 4.84 -4.27 15.45
C PRO A 102 5.18 -2.85 15.91
N GLU A 103 4.98 -2.58 17.20
CA GLU A 103 5.46 -1.35 17.82
C GLU A 103 6.98 -1.16 17.65
N GLY A 104 7.40 0.08 17.48
CA GLY A 104 8.79 0.41 17.18
C GLY A 104 8.94 1.73 16.44
N ARG A 105 10.19 2.15 16.27
CA ARG A 105 10.58 3.35 15.51
C ARG A 105 11.24 2.89 14.21
N TYR A 106 10.68 3.32 13.09
CA TYR A 106 11.10 2.92 11.76
C TYR A 106 11.54 4.16 10.99
N ARG A 107 12.83 4.25 10.69
CA ARG A 107 13.41 5.40 9.98
C ARG A 107 13.26 5.25 8.47
N PHE A 108 12.79 6.31 7.82
CA PHE A 108 12.61 6.40 6.38
C PHE A 108 13.35 7.58 5.79
N ASP A 109 14.38 7.28 4.99
CA ASP A 109 15.11 8.28 4.22
C ASP A 109 14.55 8.40 2.78
N GLY A 110 13.62 7.52 2.39
CA GLY A 110 12.91 7.57 1.11
C GLY A 110 11.39 7.58 1.24
N SER A 111 10.72 7.18 0.14
CA SER A 111 9.26 7.13 0.02
C SER A 111 8.79 5.69 -0.20
N LEU A 112 7.56 5.40 0.24
CA LEU A 112 6.89 4.12 0.07
C LEU A 112 5.74 4.21 -0.93
N ILE A 113 5.57 3.15 -1.73
CA ILE A 113 4.39 2.96 -2.56
C ILE A 113 3.62 1.76 -2.02
N ILE A 114 2.51 2.03 -1.34
CA ILE A 114 1.56 1.01 -0.92
C ILE A 114 0.72 0.64 -2.13
N LYS A 115 1.01 -0.55 -2.66
CA LYS A 115 0.37 -1.10 -3.85
C LYS A 115 -1.10 -1.48 -3.59
N GLU A 116 -1.80 -1.73 -4.68
CA GLU A 116 -3.21 -2.07 -4.70
C GLU A 116 -3.47 -3.36 -3.90
N GLY A 117 -4.52 -3.39 -3.07
CA GLY A 117 -4.87 -4.60 -2.30
C GLY A 117 -3.94 -4.90 -1.11
N ILE A 118 -3.01 -4.00 -0.77
CA ILE A 118 -2.11 -4.15 0.39
C ILE A 118 -2.67 -3.43 1.61
N ASN A 119 -2.68 -4.11 2.74
CA ASN A 119 -3.08 -3.56 4.03
C ASN A 119 -1.87 -3.54 4.94
N LEU A 120 -1.30 -2.36 5.19
CA LEU A 120 -0.32 -2.19 6.25
C LEU A 120 -1.05 -1.94 7.57
N ARG A 121 -0.72 -2.72 8.59
CA ARG A 121 -1.33 -2.62 9.91
C ARG A 121 -0.26 -2.50 10.98
N GLY A 122 -0.24 -1.37 11.68
CA GLY A 122 0.60 -1.11 12.83
C GLY A 122 -0.13 -1.28 14.15
N ASP A 123 0.62 -1.18 15.25
CA ASP A 123 0.08 -1.03 16.59
C ASP A 123 -0.14 0.45 16.89
N PHE A 124 -1.40 0.87 16.90
CA PHE A 124 -1.78 2.24 17.20
C PHE A 124 -2.14 2.43 18.65
N ILE A 125 -1.60 3.49 19.25
CA ILE A 125 -2.03 4.00 20.53
C ILE A 125 -2.60 5.40 20.30
N VAL A 126 -3.82 5.64 20.79
CA VAL A 126 -4.48 6.94 20.64
C VAL A 126 -3.65 8.01 21.36
N PRO A 127 -3.32 9.14 20.71
CA PRO A 127 -2.53 10.18 21.36
C PRO A 127 -3.37 10.95 22.38
N GLU A 128 -3.10 10.76 23.67
CA GLU A 128 -3.79 11.41 24.80
C GLU A 128 -2.90 12.43 25.54
N GLY A 129 -2.10 13.21 24.81
CA GLY A 129 -1.20 14.22 25.38
C GLY A 129 0.09 13.67 25.99
N GLN A 130 0.35 12.37 25.85
CA GLN A 130 1.60 11.70 26.21
C GLN A 130 2.57 11.65 25.01
N PRO A 131 3.87 11.35 25.23
CA PRO A 131 4.80 11.06 24.15
C PRO A 131 4.22 10.00 23.20
N VAL A 132 4.44 10.20 21.90
CA VAL A 132 3.95 9.26 20.89
C VAL A 132 4.51 7.86 21.09
N SER A 133 3.64 6.86 20.94
CA SER A 133 3.94 5.44 21.18
C SER A 133 3.22 4.56 20.15
N GLY A 134 3.58 3.28 20.10
CA GLY A 134 3.12 2.32 19.09
C GLY A 134 4.08 2.21 17.90
N THR A 135 3.53 2.01 16.71
CA THR A 135 4.32 1.96 15.47
C THR A 135 4.54 3.37 14.91
N ILE A 136 5.80 3.83 14.93
CA ILE A 136 6.21 5.19 14.56
C ILE A 136 7.06 5.15 13.31
N PHE A 137 6.67 5.92 12.30
CA PHE A 137 7.44 6.18 11.09
C PHE A 137 8.14 7.52 11.23
N GLU A 138 9.47 7.49 11.25
CA GLU A 138 10.32 8.67 11.35
C GLU A 138 10.80 9.06 9.96
N VAL A 139 10.28 10.18 9.47
CA VAL A 139 10.45 10.58 8.08
C VAL A 139 11.51 11.67 7.96
N TYR A 140 12.56 11.36 7.21
CA TYR A 140 13.65 12.29 6.86
C TYR A 140 13.62 12.67 5.38
N SER A 141 12.76 12.04 4.57
CA SER A 141 12.64 12.32 3.14
C SER A 141 11.88 13.62 2.83
N GLY A 142 12.25 14.28 1.74
CA GLY A 142 11.47 15.39 1.13
C GLY A 142 11.66 16.78 1.76
N ARG A 143 12.62 16.96 2.69
CA ARG A 143 12.92 18.27 3.30
C ARG A 143 13.21 19.34 2.24
N ASN A 144 12.68 20.55 2.43
CA ASN A 144 12.76 21.69 1.50
C ASN A 144 12.20 21.42 0.09
N SER A 145 11.49 20.32 -0.13
CA SER A 145 11.08 19.86 -1.46
C SER A 145 9.58 19.57 -1.54
N PRO A 146 8.70 20.58 -1.36
CA PRO A 146 7.25 20.37 -1.22
C PRO A 146 6.56 19.85 -2.49
N ALA A 147 7.22 19.94 -3.65
CA ALA A 147 6.75 19.40 -4.93
C ALA A 147 7.35 18.01 -5.27
N SER A 148 8.20 17.45 -4.40
CA SER A 148 8.76 16.11 -4.57
C SER A 148 7.73 15.02 -4.26
N ASN A 149 8.15 13.76 -4.39
CA ASN A 149 7.29 12.63 -4.10
C ASN A 149 6.80 12.67 -2.64
N PRO A 150 5.52 12.34 -2.39
CA PRO A 150 5.01 12.19 -1.03
C PRO A 150 5.77 11.07 -0.30
N PHE A 151 5.75 11.09 1.04
CA PHE A 151 6.36 10.02 1.82
C PHE A 151 5.65 8.68 1.53
N ILE A 152 4.33 8.63 1.70
CA ILE A 152 3.52 7.45 1.35
C ILE A 152 2.64 7.78 0.16
N THR A 153 2.82 7.01 -0.91
CA THR A 153 1.90 6.93 -2.04
C THR A 153 1.00 5.72 -1.84
N ILE A 154 -0.32 5.91 -1.70
CA ILE A 154 -1.28 4.82 -1.49
C ILE A 154 -2.24 4.67 -2.68
N ARG A 155 -2.43 3.43 -3.14
CA ARG A 155 -3.28 3.08 -4.29
C ARG A 155 -4.67 2.56 -3.88
N GLY A 156 -5.51 2.24 -4.87
CA GLY A 156 -6.86 1.68 -4.68
C GLY A 156 -6.86 0.35 -3.94
N CYS A 157 -7.91 0.11 -3.17
CA CYS A 157 -8.10 -1.08 -2.35
C CYS A 157 -6.98 -1.35 -1.33
N ALA A 158 -6.10 -0.38 -1.10
CA ALA A 158 -5.05 -0.47 -0.11
C ALA A 158 -5.49 0.21 1.19
N THR A 159 -4.98 -0.30 2.31
CA THR A 159 -5.23 0.26 3.63
C THR A 159 -3.91 0.60 4.32
N LEU A 160 -3.82 1.80 4.88
CA LEU A 160 -2.81 2.17 5.87
C LEU A 160 -3.52 2.38 7.22
N ASP A 161 -3.21 1.54 8.20
CA ASP A 161 -3.95 1.51 9.46
C ASP A 161 -3.03 1.41 10.67
N GLY A 162 -3.07 2.41 11.54
CA GLY A 162 -2.48 2.33 12.86
C GLY A 162 -1.01 2.74 12.96
N PHE A 163 -0.69 3.92 12.44
CA PHE A 163 0.69 4.44 12.40
C PHE A 163 0.77 5.88 12.89
N THR A 164 1.83 6.19 13.62
CA THR A 164 2.24 7.58 13.83
C THR A 164 3.27 7.94 12.77
N ILE A 165 3.07 9.01 12.03
CA ILE A 165 4.06 9.57 11.10
C ILE A 165 4.63 10.83 11.75
N TRP A 166 5.92 10.80 12.04
CA TRP A 166 6.64 11.88 12.70
C TRP A 166 7.77 12.39 11.80
N TYR A 167 7.91 13.71 11.73
CA TYR A 167 9.03 14.40 11.06
C TYR A 167 9.97 14.96 12.13
N PRO A 168 11.07 14.26 12.49
CA PRO A 168 11.91 14.64 13.62
C PRO A 168 12.69 15.93 13.38
N GLU A 169 13.05 16.22 12.13
CA GLU A 169 13.82 17.41 11.75
C GLU A 169 12.95 18.68 11.61
N GLN A 170 11.65 18.56 11.86
CA GLN A 170 10.72 19.66 11.73
C GLN A 170 10.49 20.34 13.09
N ASP A 171 10.73 21.65 13.11
CA ASP A 171 10.48 22.52 14.25
C ASP A 171 9.24 23.39 14.01
N ALA A 172 8.34 23.43 14.99
CA ALA A 172 7.14 24.27 14.96
C ALA A 172 7.48 25.77 15.03
N ALA A 173 8.62 26.16 15.61
CA ALA A 173 9.08 27.54 15.65
C ALA A 173 9.71 27.98 14.31
N SER A 174 10.19 27.05 13.50
CA SER A 174 10.86 27.31 12.23
C SER A 174 10.46 26.29 11.16
N ILE A 175 9.22 26.44 10.65
CA ILE A 175 8.58 25.48 9.75
C ILE A 175 9.30 25.42 8.39
N VAL A 176 9.70 24.22 8.00
CA VAL A 176 10.32 23.88 6.70
C VAL A 176 9.33 23.16 5.79
N PRO A 177 9.31 23.43 4.47
CA PRO A 177 8.44 22.72 3.54
C PRO A 177 8.81 21.23 3.36
N TYR A 178 7.79 20.36 3.38
CA TYR A 178 7.85 18.94 3.01
C TYR A 178 6.72 18.59 2.03
N PRO A 179 6.83 17.53 1.22
CA PRO A 179 5.73 17.02 0.41
C PRO A 179 4.62 16.41 1.31
N PRO A 180 3.46 16.04 0.74
CA PRO A 180 2.42 15.32 1.48
C PRO A 180 2.95 14.05 2.17
N SER A 181 2.58 13.84 3.43
CA SER A 181 2.92 12.62 4.17
C SER A 181 2.25 11.41 3.54
N ILE A 182 0.98 11.55 3.18
CA ILE A 182 0.20 10.51 2.52
C ILE A 182 -0.50 11.14 1.31
N GLN A 183 -0.31 10.55 0.13
CA GLN A 183 -1.04 10.92 -1.07
C GLN A 183 -1.73 9.72 -1.70
N PHE A 184 -3.00 9.91 -2.02
CA PHE A 184 -3.79 8.91 -2.72
C PHE A 184 -3.52 9.05 -4.21
N VAL A 185 -3.23 7.96 -4.91
CA VAL A 185 -3.01 7.96 -6.37
C VAL A 185 -3.79 6.85 -7.07
N ARG A 186 -3.92 6.95 -8.39
CA ARG A 186 -4.64 5.94 -9.20
C ARG A 186 -3.88 4.60 -9.19
N ASN A 187 -4.57 3.53 -9.54
CA ASN A 187 -3.94 2.22 -9.72
C ASN A 187 -2.95 2.23 -10.89
N SER A 188 -1.97 1.33 -10.83
CA SER A 188 -0.88 1.18 -11.80
C SER A 188 -1.41 0.87 -13.21
N ASN A 189 -2.48 0.08 -13.30
CA ASN A 189 -3.17 -0.26 -14.55
C ASN A 189 -4.02 0.88 -15.15
N GLY A 190 -4.08 2.05 -14.50
CA GLY A 190 -4.87 3.21 -14.92
C GLY A 190 -6.39 3.02 -14.86
N ARG A 191 -6.87 1.83 -14.46
CA ARG A 191 -8.27 1.44 -14.32
C ARG A 191 -8.67 1.46 -12.86
N TYR A 192 -9.90 1.88 -12.59
CA TYR A 192 -10.41 2.17 -11.26
C TYR A 192 -9.61 3.30 -10.59
N SER A 193 -10.31 4.34 -10.16
CA SER A 193 -9.66 5.42 -9.43
C SER A 193 -9.23 4.92 -8.05
N LYS A 194 -8.93 5.81 -7.10
CA LYS A 194 -8.58 5.53 -5.69
C LYS A 194 -9.73 4.86 -4.90
N HIS A 195 -10.33 3.80 -5.43
CA HIS A 195 -11.54 3.14 -4.94
C HIS A 195 -11.17 2.38 -3.68
N ALA A 196 -11.98 2.53 -2.64
CA ALA A 196 -11.82 1.82 -1.37
C ALA A 196 -10.41 1.95 -0.76
N THR A 197 -9.66 3.01 -1.09
CA THR A 197 -8.43 3.34 -0.39
C THR A 197 -8.79 3.84 1.00
N ARG A 198 -8.17 3.27 2.02
CA ARG A 198 -8.46 3.61 3.41
C ARG A 198 -7.21 3.98 4.18
N VAL A 199 -7.28 5.12 4.86
CA VAL A 199 -6.27 5.59 5.80
C VAL A 199 -6.98 5.78 7.13
N ARG A 200 -6.57 5.04 8.15
CA ARG A 200 -7.25 5.06 9.45
C ARG A 200 -6.25 5.01 10.59
N CYS A 201 -6.60 5.61 11.73
CA CYS A 201 -5.79 5.55 12.94
C CYS A 201 -4.37 6.04 12.65
N ILE A 202 -4.29 7.25 12.11
CA ILE A 202 -3.02 7.89 11.79
C ILE A 202 -2.84 9.09 12.71
N ASN A 203 -1.65 9.20 13.30
CA ASN A 203 -1.24 10.40 14.00
C ASN A 203 -0.13 11.11 13.22
N LEU A 204 -0.35 12.36 12.83
CA LEU A 204 0.58 13.16 12.03
C LEU A 204 1.32 14.15 12.93
N VAL A 205 2.57 13.88 13.29
CA VAL A 205 3.37 14.75 14.17
C VAL A 205 4.33 15.61 13.35
N ASN A 206 4.19 16.93 13.46
CA ASN A 206 5.00 17.93 12.76
C ASN A 206 5.00 17.77 11.23
N SER A 207 3.97 17.14 10.68
CA SER A 207 3.83 17.04 9.22
C SER A 207 3.57 18.42 8.61
N TYR A 208 4.35 18.85 7.63
CA TYR A 208 4.05 20.07 6.88
C TYR A 208 2.72 19.95 6.12
N PHE A 209 2.58 18.87 5.36
CA PHE A 209 1.39 18.52 4.61
C PHE A 209 1.00 17.08 4.99
N GLY A 210 -0.15 16.90 5.64
CA GLY A 210 -0.64 15.62 6.12
C GLY A 210 -1.12 14.69 5.00
N ILE A 211 -2.42 14.75 4.70
CA ILE A 211 -3.06 13.83 3.76
C ILE A 211 -3.57 14.59 2.53
N ASP A 212 -3.14 14.17 1.34
CA ASP A 212 -3.64 14.62 0.06
C ASP A 212 -4.43 13.53 -0.65
N ILE A 213 -5.76 13.63 -0.60
CA ILE A 213 -6.65 12.71 -1.34
C ILE A 213 -6.64 13.05 -2.84
N GLY A 214 -6.12 14.22 -3.22
CA GLY A 214 -6.01 14.70 -4.60
C GLY A 214 -7.31 15.28 -5.15
N ILE A 215 -7.28 15.64 -6.44
CA ILE A 215 -8.27 16.48 -7.13
C ILE A 215 -9.12 15.77 -8.21
N ILE A 216 -8.80 14.51 -8.53
CA ILE A 216 -9.43 13.78 -9.65
C ILE A 216 -10.16 12.52 -9.18
N ASN A 217 -11.44 12.42 -9.57
CA ASN A 217 -12.33 11.26 -9.53
C ASN A 217 -12.00 10.26 -8.41
N THR A 218 -12.47 10.53 -7.20
CA THR A 218 -12.31 9.65 -6.04
C THR A 218 -13.64 8.94 -5.80
N ALA A 219 -13.72 7.63 -6.04
CA ALA A 219 -15.01 6.96 -5.87
C ALA A 219 -15.42 6.85 -4.40
N ILE A 220 -14.50 6.47 -3.49
CA ILE A 220 -14.79 6.31 -2.05
C ILE A 220 -13.48 6.36 -1.22
N PRO A 221 -12.78 7.50 -1.09
CA PRO A 221 -11.62 7.59 -0.22
C PRO A 221 -12.08 7.63 1.24
N GLN A 222 -11.45 6.83 2.10
CA GLN A 222 -11.76 6.82 3.54
C GLN A 222 -10.56 7.33 4.34
N ALA A 223 -10.76 8.41 5.08
CA ALA A 223 -9.84 8.93 6.07
C ALA A 223 -10.60 9.08 7.39
N CYS A 224 -10.28 8.26 8.41
CA CYS A 224 -10.99 8.29 9.69
C CYS A 224 -10.04 8.06 10.87
N HIS A 225 -10.37 8.56 12.06
CA HIS A 225 -9.49 8.52 13.24
C HIS A 225 -8.09 9.08 12.90
N ILE A 226 -8.07 10.29 12.33
CA ILE A 226 -6.86 11.02 12.01
C ILE A 226 -6.61 12.04 13.12
N TYR A 227 -5.43 11.97 13.70
CA TYR A 227 -4.93 12.82 14.77
C TYR A 227 -3.66 13.53 14.27
N GLY A 228 -3.24 14.58 14.98
CA GLY A 228 -1.92 15.17 14.73
C GLY A 228 -1.85 16.69 14.85
N SER A 229 -0.64 17.19 14.60
CA SER A 229 -0.24 18.59 14.62
C SER A 229 0.37 18.99 13.26
N PRO A 230 -0.44 19.07 12.18
CA PRO A 230 0.07 19.50 10.88
C PRO A 230 0.43 20.98 10.90
N LEU A 231 1.58 21.34 10.31
CA LEU A 231 2.14 22.69 10.39
C LEU A 231 1.71 23.63 9.25
N LYS A 232 1.16 23.11 8.15
CA LYS A 232 0.58 23.94 7.07
C LYS A 232 -0.76 23.43 6.57
N THR A 233 -0.81 22.17 6.11
CA THR A 233 -2.05 21.59 5.56
C THR A 233 -2.27 20.23 6.21
N GLY A 234 -3.36 20.09 6.98
CA GLY A 234 -3.72 18.81 7.61
C GLY A 234 -4.29 17.81 6.61
N LEU A 235 -5.40 18.18 5.97
CA LEU A 235 -6.10 17.35 5.00
C LEU A 235 -6.48 18.20 3.80
N ARG A 236 -6.17 17.71 2.61
CA ARG A 236 -6.70 18.23 1.35
C ARG A 236 -7.54 17.16 0.67
N HIS A 237 -8.80 17.49 0.44
CA HIS A 237 -9.73 16.65 -0.31
C HIS A 237 -10.42 17.51 -1.36
N CYS A 238 -10.30 17.13 -2.63
CA CYS A 238 -11.00 17.79 -3.71
C CYS A 238 -11.62 16.72 -4.62
N SER A 239 -12.95 16.57 -4.53
CA SER A 239 -13.69 15.71 -5.44
C SER A 239 -14.30 16.59 -6.54
N LYS A 240 -13.66 16.60 -7.72
CA LYS A 240 -14.26 17.20 -8.91
C LYS A 240 -14.84 16.10 -9.79
N ILE A 241 -16.17 16.02 -9.84
CA ILE A 241 -16.89 15.19 -10.82
C ILE A 241 -17.05 16.05 -12.08
N ASN A 242 -16.24 15.80 -13.10
CA ASN A 242 -16.41 16.45 -14.40
C ASN A 242 -17.52 15.75 -15.18
N TRP A 243 -18.74 16.28 -15.10
CA TRP A 243 -19.90 15.79 -15.85
C TRP A 243 -19.84 16.05 -17.37
N HIS A 244 -18.85 16.82 -17.85
CA HIS A 244 -18.79 17.28 -19.25
C HIS A 244 -18.09 16.32 -20.23
N SER A 245 -17.68 15.13 -19.80
CA SER A 245 -17.00 14.15 -20.65
C SER A 245 -17.77 12.84 -20.83
N LEU A 246 -19.09 12.86 -20.61
CA LEU A 246 -19.99 11.71 -20.75
C LEU A 246 -21.13 11.93 -21.76
N CYS A 247 -20.98 12.89 -22.68
CA CYS A 247 -21.86 13.05 -23.85
C CYS A 247 -21.02 12.99 -25.12
#